data_AF-A0A1H8LMN8-F1
#
_entry.id   AF-A0A1H8LMN8-F1
#
_cell.length_a   1.000
_cell.length_b   1.000
_cell.length_c   1.000
_cell.angle_alpha   90.00
_cell.angle_beta   90.00
_cell.angle_gamma   90.00
#
_symmetry.space_group_name_H-M   'P 1'
#
loop_
_entity.id
_entity.type
_entity.pdbx_description
1 polymer ?
#
loop_
_entity_poly.entity_id
_entity_poly.type
_entity_poly.pdbx_seq_one_letter_code
_entity_poly.pdbx_strand_id
1 'polypeptide(L)' 'MINLQSVRDDATHDQRLLDCRADVEPALHQIIRDAQQKGWAPAEVAMAIADAADDYILLLASRKATSH' A
#
# COMPACT_ATOMS: atom_id res chain seq x y z
N MET A 1 -28.55 -14.00 13.50
CA MET A 1 -27.33 -14.63 14.02
C MET A 1 -26.15 -13.87 13.44
N ILE A 2 -25.40 -13.14 14.27
CA ILE A 2 -24.21 -12.39 13.81
C ILE A 2 -23.10 -13.42 13.61
N ASN A 3 -22.53 -13.48 12.41
CA ASN A 3 -21.45 -14.40 12.09
C ASN A 3 -20.14 -13.90 12.74
N LEU A 4 -19.84 -14.42 13.94
CA LEU A 4 -18.68 -14.04 14.75
C LEU A 4 -17.33 -14.42 14.09
N GLN A 5 -17.34 -15.30 13.09
CA GLN A 5 -16.15 -15.70 12.33
C GLN A 5 -15.77 -14.62 11.30
N SER A 6 -16.74 -14.07 10.57
CA SER A 6 -16.52 -12.97 9.61
C SER A 6 -15.87 -11.75 10.28
N VAL A 7 -16.36 -11.36 11.45
CA VAL A 7 -15.84 -10.21 12.21
C VAL A 7 -14.39 -10.43 12.67
N ARG A 8 -14.01 -11.68 12.97
CA ARG A 8 -12.63 -12.02 13.37
C ARG A 8 -11.69 -12.01 12.17
N ASP A 9 -12.13 -12.54 11.03
CA ASP A 9 -11.33 -12.55 9.81
C ASP A 9 -11.10 -11.11 9.30
N ASP A 10 -12.13 -10.27 9.34
CA ASP A 10 -12.03 -8.84 8.99
C ASP A 10 -11.08 -8.10 9.94
N ALA A 11 -11.20 -8.30 11.26
CA ALA A 11 -10.30 -7.67 12.24
C ALA A 11 -8.83 -8.11 12.09
N THR A 12 -8.59 -9.37 11.72
CA THR A 12 -7.22 -9.85 11.47
C THR A 12 -6.67 -9.36 10.13
N HIS A 13 -7.52 -9.20 9.12
CA HIS A 13 -7.14 -8.61 7.85
C HIS A 13 -6.76 -7.14 8.02
N ASP A 14 -7.56 -6.38 8.77
CA ASP A 14 -7.32 -4.96 9.08
C ASP A 14 -6.03 -4.78 9.88
N GLN A 15 -5.78 -5.62 10.88
CA GLN A 15 -4.53 -5.56 11.66
C GLN A 15 -3.30 -5.82 10.77
N ARG A 16 -3.37 -6.80 9.86
CA ARG A 16 -2.26 -7.09 8.94
C ARG A 16 -1.99 -5.94 7.97
N LEU A 17 -3.02 -5.22 7.54
CA LEU A 17 -2.86 -4.02 6.70
C LEU A 17 -2.21 -2.88 7.49
N LEU A 18 -2.59 -2.70 8.76
CA LEU A 18 -1.98 -1.71 9.65
C LEU A 18 -0.51 -2.02 9.91
N ASP A 19 -0.18 -3.27 10.23
CA ASP A 19 1.20 -3.71 10.46
C ASP A 19 2.05 -3.52 9.20
N CYS A 20 1.52 -3.91 8.04
CA CYS A 20 2.17 -3.69 6.74
C CYS A 20 2.45 -2.20 6.49
N ARG A 21 1.46 -1.33 6.76
CA ARG A 21 1.64 0.11 6.61
C ARG A 21 2.72 0.64 7.55
N ALA A 22 2.71 0.21 8.81
CA ALA A 22 3.70 0.63 9.80
C ALA A 22 5.13 0.23 9.40
N ASP A 23 5.30 -0.94 8.78
CA ASP A 23 6.62 -1.42 8.31
C ASP A 23 7.11 -0.67 7.06
N VAL A 24 6.20 -0.29 6.15
CA VAL A 24 6.54 0.35 4.86
C VAL A 24 6.67 1.88 4.97
N GLU A 25 5.92 2.51 5.87
CA GLU A 25 5.88 3.97 6.04
C GLU A 25 7.26 4.61 6.31
N PRO A 26 8.17 4.03 7.13
CA PRO A 26 9.52 4.56 7.30
C PRO A 26 10.33 4.59 6.00
N ALA A 27 10.21 3.54 5.17
CA ALA A 27 10.87 3.46 3.88
C ALA A 27 10.29 4.47 2.89
N LEU A 28 8.96 4.65 2.87
CA LEU A 28 8.29 5.67 2.09
C LEU A 28 8.82 7.08 2.42
N HIS A 29 8.92 7.41 3.71
CA HIS A 29 9.46 8.70 4.13
C HIS A 29 10.92 8.89 3.72
N GLN A 30 11.72 7.83 3.69
CA GLN A 30 13.10 7.92 3.20
C GLN A 30 13.15 8.24 1.71
N ILE A 31 12.32 7.59 0.89
CA ILE A 31 12.22 7.88 -0.56
C ILE A 31 11.86 9.34 -0.79
N ILE A 32 10.89 9.88 -0.04
CA ILE A 32 10.48 11.29 -0.15
C ILE A 32 11.64 12.21 0.22
N ARG A 33 12.34 11.95 1.33
CA ARG A 33 13.51 12.75 1.74
C ARG A 33 14.61 12.74 0.68
N ASP A 34 14.91 11.58 0.11
CA ASP A 34 15.95 11.45 -0.92
C ASP A 34 15.56 12.18 -2.22
N ALA A 35 14.27 12.21 -2.55
CA ALA A 35 13.76 12.96 -3.69
C ALA A 35 13.80 14.49 -3.43
N GLN A 36 13.52 14.93 -2.20
CA GLN A 36 13.67 16.35 -1.83
C GLN A 36 15.12 16.83 -1.98
N GLN A 37 16.11 16.00 -1.64
CA GLN A 37 17.53 16.32 -1.86
C GLN A 37 17.89 16.51 -3.34
N LYS A 38 17.06 15.98 -4.26
CA LYS A 38 17.18 16.14 -5.71
C LYS A 38 16.35 17.32 -6.25
N GLY A 39 15.67 18.07 -5.38
CA GLY A 39 14.90 19.26 -5.73
C GLY A 39 13.42 19.05 -6.01
N TRP A 40 12.88 17.84 -5.78
CA TRP A 40 11.46 17.55 -5.99
C TRP A 40 10.58 18.02 -4.83
N ALA A 41 9.36 18.47 -5.13
CA ALA A 41 8.41 18.81 -4.07
C ALA A 41 7.83 17.53 -3.43
N PRO A 42 7.67 17.47 -2.10
CA PRO A 42 7.14 16.28 -1.42
C PRO A 42 5.81 15.77 -1.95
N ALA A 43 4.91 16.70 -2.30
CA ALA A 43 3.59 16.35 -2.83
C ALA A 43 3.68 15.70 -4.21
N GLU A 44 4.58 16.16 -5.09
CA GLU A 44 4.82 15.57 -6.40
C GLU A 44 5.37 14.15 -6.27
N VAL A 45 6.32 13.95 -5.35
CA VAL A 45 6.91 12.64 -5.08
C VAL A 45 5.86 11.68 -4.51
N ALA A 46 5.05 12.13 -3.55
CA ALA A 46 3.97 11.32 -2.98
C ALA A 46 2.94 10.92 -4.03
N MET A 47 2.57 11.85 -4.93
CA MET A 47 1.66 11.58 -6.04
C MET A 47 2.24 10.54 -7.00
N ALA A 48 3.50 10.69 -7.41
CA ALA A 48 4.17 9.72 -8.28
C ALA A 48 4.29 8.32 -7.65
N ILE A 49 4.48 8.24 -6.33
CA ILE A 49 4.48 6.97 -5.61
C ILE A 49 3.08 6.34 -5.58
N ALA A 50 2.04 7.15 -5.37
CA ALA A 50 0.66 6.67 -5.39
C ALA A 50 0.28 6.11 -6.77
N ASP A 51 0.58 6.83 -7.84
CA ASP A 51 0.32 6.38 -9.21
C ASP A 51 1.04 5.04 -9.51
N ALA A 52 2.32 4.94 -9.14
CA ALA A 52 3.10 3.71 -9.31
C ALA A 52 2.56 2.54 -8.47
N ALA A 53 2.03 2.81 -7.28
CA ALA A 53 1.42 1.80 -6.42
C ALA A 53 0.09 1.30 -7.03
N ASP A 54 -0.75 2.20 -7.55
CA ASP A 54 -2.00 1.85 -8.22
C ASP A 54 -1.76 0.97 -9.46
N ASP A 55 -0.78 1.33 -10.30
CA ASP A 55 -0.36 0.52 -11.45
C ASP A 55 0.08 -0.88 -11.03
N TYR A 56 0.82 -0.99 -9.92
CA TYR A 56 1.26 -2.28 -9.40
C TYR A 56 0.10 -3.13 -8.87
N ILE A 57 -0.90 -2.51 -8.22
CA ILE A 57 -2.12 -3.19 -7.78
C ILE A 57 -2.89 -3.75 -8.99
N LEU A 58 -3.05 -2.96 -10.06
CA LEU A 58 -3.68 -3.41 -11.30
C LEU A 58 -2.92 -4.57 -11.95
N LEU A 59 -1.58 -4.52 -11.92
CA LEU A 59 -0.73 -5.60 -12.40
C LEU A 59 -0.91 -6.88 -11.57
N LEU A 60 -1.02 -6.78 -10.24
CA LEU A 60 -1.27 -7.93 -9.37
C LEU A 60 -2.67 -8.52 -9.59
N ALA A 61 -3.69 -7.66 -9.79
CA ALA A 61 -5.05 -8.07 -10.05
C ALA A 61 -5.18 -8.81 -11.39
N SER A 62 -4.57 -8.28 -12.45
CA SER A 62 -4.56 -8.91 -13.78
C SER A 62 -3.84 -10.27 -13.79
N ARG A 63 -2.78 -10.43 -12.99
CA ARG A 63 -2.06 -11.71 -12.86
C ARG A 63 -2.87 -12.79 -12.13
N LYS A 64 -3.79 -12.40 -11.25
CA LYS A 64 -4.74 -13.33 -10.61
C LYS A 64 -5.82 -13.81 -11.57
N ALA A 65 -6.25 -12.95 -12.50
CA ALA A 65 -7.31 -13.27 -13.47
C ALA A 65 -6.89 -14.31 -14.52
N THR A 66 -5.60 -14.46 -14.79
CA THR A 66 -5.07 -15.40 -15.81
C THR A 66 -4.72 -16.80 -15.27
N SER A 67 -4.98 -17.07 -13.99
CA SER A 67 -4.73 -18.38 -13.35
C SER A 67 -5.97 -19.28 -13.30
N HIS A 68 -6.86 -19.17 -14.29
CA HIS A 68 -8.10 -19.96 -14.39
C HIS A 68 -8.06 -20.96 -15.54
#